data_AF-A0A925RV19-F1
#
_entry.id   AF-A0A925RV19-F1
#
_cell.length_a   1.000
_cell.length_b   1.000
_cell.length_c   1.000
_cell.angle_alpha   90.00
_cell.angle_beta   90.00
_cell.angle_gamma   90.00
#
_symmetry.space_group_name_H-M   'P 1'
#
loop_
_entity.id
_entity.type
_entity.pdbx_description
1 polymer ?
#
loop_
_entity_poly.entity_id
_entity_poly.type
_entity_poly.pdbx_seq_one_letter_code
_entity_poly.pdbx_strand_id
1 'polypeptide(L)' 'VFQGKVDSISGGSGTAFSLLPTQNATGNWVKIAQRVPVKIRVLDPDSKFPLRIGTSGNVRLKIAK' A
#
# COMPACT_ATOMS: atom_id res chain seq x y z
N VAL A 1 -12.09 8.91 -13.16
CA VAL A 1 -11.15 7.75 -13.12
C VAL A 1 -9.77 8.31 -13.35
N PHE A 2 -8.80 8.05 -12.47
CA PHE A 2 -7.42 8.52 -12.63
C PHE A 2 -6.55 7.42 -13.21
N GLN A 3 -5.63 7.78 -14.09
CA GLN A 3 -4.58 6.87 -14.55
C GLN A 3 -3.32 7.11 -13.73
N GLY A 4 -2.55 6.06 -13.52
CA GLY A 4 -1.34 6.13 -12.70
C GLY A 4 -0.38 5.01 -13.02
N LYS A 5 0.88 5.22 -12.63
CA LYS A 5 1.95 4.22 -12.72
C LYS A 5 2.44 3.90 -11.31
N VAL A 6 2.72 2.62 -11.06
CA VAL A 6 3.41 2.21 -9.83
C VAL A 6 4.82 2.79 -9.89
N ASP A 7 5.15 3.62 -8.91
CA ASP A 7 6.46 4.25 -8.79
C ASP A 7 7.41 3.38 -7.99
N SER A 8 6.94 2.86 -6.85
CA SER A 8 7.73 1.99 -6.00
C SER A 8 6.85 1.05 -5.18
N ILE A 9 7.42 -0.10 -4.83
CA ILE A 9 6.86 -1.06 -3.88
C ILE A 9 7.85 -1.15 -2.72
N SER A 10 7.37 -1.05 -1.48
CA SER A 10 8.21 -1.21 -0.31
C SER A 10 8.78 -2.64 -0.26
N GLY A 11 10.07 -2.78 0.06
CA GLY A 11 10.76 -4.08 0.15
C GLY A 11 10.27 -4.99 1.27
N GLY A 12 9.38 -4.51 2.14
CA GLY A 12 8.75 -5.30 3.20
C GLY A 12 7.52 -4.62 3.78
N SER A 13 6.74 -5.37 4.56
CA SER A 13 5.64 -4.83 5.36
C SER A 13 6.18 -4.01 6.53
N GLY A 14 5.40 -3.03 7.01
CA GLY A 14 5.82 -2.19 8.16
C GLY A 14 6.19 -2.99 9.42
N THR A 15 5.65 -4.20 9.58
CA THR A 15 5.99 -5.11 10.69
C THR A 15 7.41 -5.68 10.60
N ALA A 16 7.98 -5.82 9.40
CA ALA A 16 9.33 -6.35 9.21
C ALA A 16 10.42 -5.36 9.66
N PHE A 17 10.09 -4.08 9.75
CA PHE A 17 11.00 -3.01 10.16
C PHE A 17 10.66 -2.45 11.57
N SER A 18 9.76 -3.11 12.32
CA SER A 18 9.39 -2.69 13.67
C SER A 18 10.52 -2.99 14.67
N LEU A 19 10.85 -2.02 15.52
CA LEU A 19 11.75 -2.20 16.68
C LEU A 19 11.24 -3.30 17.63
N LEU A 20 9.93 -3.47 17.70
CA LEU A 20 9.25 -4.53 18.45
C LEU A 20 8.33 -5.28 17.49
N PRO A 21 8.83 -6.31 16.79
CA PRO A 21 7.98 -7.17 15.99
C PRO A 21 7.04 -7.94 16.92
N THR A 22 5.83 -8.21 16.45
CA THR A 22 4.86 -9.00 17.20
C THR A 22 5.39 -10.42 17.41
N GLN A 23 5.85 -10.75 18.61
CA GLN A 23 6.18 -12.12 19.00
C GLN A 23 4.94 -12.78 19.61
N ASN A 24 4.28 -13.63 18.82
CA ASN A 24 3.19 -14.47 19.33
C ASN A 24 3.81 -15.67 20.09
N ALA A 25 4.22 -15.45 21.33
CA ALA A 25 4.97 -16.41 22.16
C ALA A 25 4.14 -17.57 22.75
N THR A 26 2.85 -17.72 22.38
CA THR A 26 1.91 -18.66 23.03
C THR A 26 1.29 -19.70 22.10
N GLY A 27 1.83 -19.90 20.89
CA GLY A 27 1.39 -21.00 20.01
C GLY A 27 0.04 -20.80 19.31
N ASN A 28 -0.56 -19.61 19.41
CA ASN A 28 -1.76 -19.28 18.63
C ASN A 28 -1.36 -18.66 17.28
N TRP A 29 -1.43 -19.45 16.22
CA TRP A 29 -1.10 -19.01 14.86
C TRP A 29 -2.27 -18.18 14.29
N VAL A 30 -2.29 -16.88 14.60
CA VAL A 30 -3.26 -15.96 14.00
C VAL A 30 -2.72 -15.48 12.65
N LYS A 31 -3.45 -15.77 11.56
CA LYS A 31 -3.15 -15.21 10.23
C LYS A 31 -3.40 -13.71 10.25
N ILE A 32 -2.33 -12.93 10.38
CA ILE A 32 -2.38 -11.48 10.27
C ILE A 32 -2.08 -11.02 8.85
N ALA A 33 -2.81 -10.01 8.39
CA ALA A 33 -2.56 -9.43 7.08
C ALA A 33 -1.28 -8.60 7.10
N GLN A 34 -0.26 -9.04 6.36
CA GLN A 34 0.91 -8.22 6.06
C GLN A 34 0.62 -7.34 4.87
N ARG A 35 0.59 -6.02 5.10
CA ARG A 35 0.38 -5.03 4.04
C ARG A 35 1.72 -4.53 3.54
N VAL A 36 1.91 -4.59 2.22
CA VAL A 36 3.08 -4.03 1.53
C VAL A 36 2.67 -2.67 0.96
N PRO A 37 3.27 -1.57 1.42
CA PRO A 37 2.99 -0.24 0.86
C PRO A 37 3.37 -0.16 -0.62
N VAL A 38 2.48 0.41 -1.43
CA VAL A 38 2.71 0.70 -2.85
C VAL A 38 2.53 2.19 -3.07
N LYS A 39 3.53 2.83 -3.70
CA LYS A 39 3.46 4.23 -4.09
C LYS A 39 3.03 4.33 -5.56
N ILE A 40 1.98 5.10 -5.80
CA ILE A 40 1.40 5.28 -7.15
C ILE A 40 1.58 6.74 -7.54
N ARG A 41 2.22 6.99 -8.69
CA ARG A 41 2.27 8.31 -9.32
C ARG A 41 1.05 8.45 -10.21
N VAL A 42 0.21 9.44 -9.93
CA VAL A 42 -0.92 9.79 -10.81
C VAL A 42 -0.37 10.47 -12.06
N LEU A 43 -0.85 10.04 -13.22
CA LEU A 43 -0.56 10.63 -14.52
C LEU A 43 -1.70 11.57 -14.88
N ASP A 44 -1.38 12.74 -15.42
CA ASP A 44 -2.32 13.75 -15.91
C ASP A 44 -3.43 14.11 -14.89
N PRO A 45 -3.07 14.72 -13.75
CA PRO A 45 -4.05 15.10 -12.74
C PRO A 45 -5.01 16.16 -13.31
N ASP A 46 -6.31 15.84 -13.34
CA ASP A 46 -7.33 16.80 -13.75
C ASP A 46 -7.45 17.94 -12.72
N SER A 47 -7.23 19.17 -13.20
CA SER A 47 -7.32 20.38 -12.37
C SER A 47 -8.73 20.67 -11.86
N LYS A 48 -9.77 20.12 -12.52
CA LYS A 48 -11.17 20.24 -12.06
C LYS A 48 -11.47 19.33 -10.86
N PHE A 49 -10.69 18.26 -10.68
CA PHE A 49 -10.90 17.27 -9.62
C PHE A 49 -9.59 16.95 -8.88
N PRO A 50 -9.06 17.89 -8.08
CA PRO A 50 -7.82 17.67 -7.36
C PRO A 50 -8.00 16.60 -6.27
N LEU A 51 -7.08 15.63 -6.24
CA LEU A 51 -6.99 14.64 -5.17
C LEU A 51 -6.46 15.32 -3.90
N ARG A 52 -7.27 15.31 -2.83
CA ARG A 52 -6.88 15.91 -1.55
C ARG A 52 -6.20 14.88 -0.66
N ILE A 53 -5.34 15.35 0.24
CA ILE A 53 -4.72 14.53 1.28
C ILE A 53 -5.83 13.86 2.12
N GLY A 54 -5.68 12.56 2.37
CA GLY A 54 -6.66 11.78 3.13
C GLY A 54 -7.82 11.19 2.30
N THR A 55 -7.88 11.48 1.00
CA THR A 55 -8.88 10.86 0.11
C THR A 55 -8.66 9.35 0.02
N SER A 56 -9.72 8.57 0.20
CA SER A 56 -9.72 7.12 -0.02
C SER A 56 -10.39 6.77 -1.35
N GLY A 57 -10.10 5.59 -1.88
CA GLY A 57 -10.69 5.13 -3.13
C GLY A 57 -10.33 3.70 -3.47
N ASN A 58 -11.01 3.15 -4.47
CA ASN A 58 -10.71 1.84 -5.01
C ASN A 58 -9.59 1.93 -6.05
N VAL A 59 -8.58 1.08 -5.90
CA VAL A 59 -7.41 1.02 -6.80
C VAL A 59 -7.37 -0.34 -7.47
N ARG A 60 -7.28 -0.34 -8.81
CA ARG A 60 -7.01 -1.55 -9.59
C ARG A 60 -5.60 -1.47 -10.16
N LEU A 61 -4.78 -2.46 -9.85
CA LEU A 61 -3.41 -2.58 -10.35
C LEU A 61 -3.36 -3.67 -11.42
N LYS A 62 -2.60 -3.44 -12.50
CA LYS A 62 -2.22 -4.48 -13.44
C LYS A 62 -0.85 -5.01 -13.02
N ILE A 63 -0.78 -6.30 -12.68
CA ILE A 63 0.46 -6.99 -12.34
C ILE A 63 0.95 -7.67 -13.62
N ALA A 64 2.18 -7.37 -14.04
CA ALA A 64 2.82 -8.12 -15.11
C ALA A 64 3.22 -9.50 -14.56
N LYS A 65 2.88 -10.55 -15.31
CA LYS A 65 3.15 -11.95 -14.96
C LYS A 65 4.62 -12.30 -15.25
#